data_AF-A0A5B7C304-F1
#
_entry.id   AF-A0A5B7C304-F1
#
_cell.length_a   1.000
_cell.length_b   1.000
_cell.length_c   1.000
_cell.angle_alpha   90.00
_cell.angle_beta   90.00
_cell.angle_gamma   90.00
#
_symmetry.space_group_name_H-M   'P 1'
#
loop_
_entity.id
_entity.type
_entity.pdbx_description
1 polymer ?
#
loop_
_entity_poly.entity_id
_entity_poly.type
_entity_poly.pdbx_seq_one_letter_code
_entity_poly.pdbx_strand_id
1 'polypeptide(L)'
;QLLDTAKKIWASVAEMYSQENNVSRIYEIFERMFNTKQEGKSLAEHYGVLKGMWEELLLYQPLSTDLEVQRHQREEFQVALLLSSLNSEYSVFKDQILASEKLPTAANAYS
;
A
#
# COMPACT_ATOMS: atom_id res chain seq x y z
N GLN A 1 33.16 -11.07 14.18
CA GLN A 1 32.31 -11.89 15.07
C GLN A 1 31.13 -11.10 15.65
N LEU A 2 31.29 -10.18 16.61
CA LEU A 2 30.13 -9.43 17.16
C LEU A 2 29.42 -8.53 16.13
N LEU A 3 30.18 -7.89 15.23
CA LEU A 3 29.64 -7.08 14.12
C LEU A 3 28.83 -7.91 13.11
N ASP A 4 29.24 -9.16 12.85
CA ASP A 4 28.53 -10.06 11.94
C ASP A 4 27.23 -10.56 12.56
N THR A 5 27.25 -10.83 13.87
CA THR A 5 26.07 -11.19 14.64
C THR A 5 25.09 -10.01 14.73
N ALA A 6 25.57 -8.80 15.00
CA ALA A 6 24.74 -7.59 15.04
C ALA A 6 24.12 -7.29 13.67
N LYS A 7 24.87 -7.41 12.56
CA LYS A 7 24.33 -7.28 11.21
C LYS A 7 23.26 -8.32 10.90
N LYS A 8 23.46 -9.58 11.28
CA LYS A 8 22.46 -10.64 11.08
C LYS A 8 21.19 -10.41 11.90
N ILE A 9 21.33 -9.96 13.14
CA ILE A 9 20.18 -9.60 13.98
C ILE A 9 19.44 -8.41 13.35
N TRP A 10 20.14 -7.37 12.90
CA TRP A 10 19.50 -6.24 12.22
C TRP A 10 18.87 -6.61 10.89
N ALA A 11 19.48 -7.47 10.08
CA ALA A 11 18.88 -7.97 8.84
C ALA A 11 17.63 -8.80 9.13
N SER A 12 17.67 -9.67 10.15
CA SER A 12 16.51 -10.47 10.55
C SER A 12 15.38 -9.62 11.14
N VAL A 13 15.71 -8.56 11.89
CA VAL A 13 14.71 -7.57 12.36
C VAL A 13 14.17 -6.76 11.19
N ALA A 14 15.03 -6.32 10.26
CA ALA A 14 14.61 -5.61 9.06
C ALA A 14 13.78 -6.48 8.12
N GLU A 15 13.98 -7.81 8.10
CA GLU A 15 13.20 -8.78 7.35
C GLU A 15 11.87 -9.12 8.06
N MET A 16 11.90 -9.35 9.38
CA MET A 16 10.70 -9.61 10.19
C MET A 16 9.78 -8.39 10.32
N TYR A 17 10.36 -7.19 10.32
CA TYR A 17 9.65 -5.92 10.33
C TYR A 17 9.78 -5.19 8.98
N SER A 18 10.14 -5.92 7.92
CA SER A 18 10.13 -5.42 6.56
C SER A 18 8.71 -4.98 6.27
N GLN A 19 8.50 -3.67 6.29
CA GLN A 19 7.26 -3.06 5.84
C GLN A 19 7.24 -2.92 4.32
N GLU A 20 8.33 -3.30 3.62
CA GLU A 20 8.36 -3.34 2.16
C GLU A 20 7.27 -4.30 1.67
N ASN A 21 6.38 -3.79 0.82
CA ASN A 21 5.20 -4.49 0.32
C ASN A 21 4.21 -4.93 1.40
N ASN A 22 4.03 -4.15 2.48
CA ASN A 22 2.85 -4.30 3.35
C ASN A 22 1.59 -3.88 2.56
N VAL A 23 1.06 -4.84 1.82
CA VAL A 23 -0.14 -4.76 0.97
C VAL A 23 -1.31 -4.10 1.71
N SER A 24 -1.57 -4.50 2.95
CA SER A 24 -2.68 -3.96 3.73
C SER A 24 -2.48 -2.47 3.99
N ARG A 25 -1.25 -2.05 4.31
CA ARG A 25 -0.93 -0.64 4.52
C ARG A 25 -1.00 0.18 3.23
N ILE A 26 -0.52 -0.36 2.12
CA ILE A 26 -0.63 0.27 0.80
C ILE A 26 -2.10 0.50 0.45
N TYR A 27 -2.95 -0.51 0.66
CA TYR A 27 -4.39 -0.38 0.46
C TYR A 27 -5.03 0.69 1.36
N GLU A 28 -4.75 0.69 2.66
CA GLU A 28 -5.26 1.71 3.60
C GLU A 28 -4.88 3.13 3.15
N ILE A 29 -3.65 3.33 2.67
CA ILE A 29 -3.19 4.61 2.16
C ILE A 29 -4.00 5.01 0.91
N PHE A 30 -4.18 4.10 -0.05
CA PHE A 30 -4.98 4.37 -1.24
C PHE A 30 -6.45 4.66 -0.89
N GLU A 31 -7.06 3.88 -0.01
CA GLU A 31 -8.43 4.08 0.45
C GLU A 31 -8.60 5.46 1.10
N ARG A 32 -7.66 5.88 1.96
CA ARG A 32 -7.62 7.23 2.51
C ARG A 32 -7.50 8.29 1.42
N MET A 33 -6.62 8.10 0.43
CA MET A 33 -6.47 9.03 -0.70
C MET A 33 -7.77 9.18 -1.49
N PHE A 34 -8.43 8.08 -1.86
CA PHE A 34 -9.65 8.09 -2.67
C PHE A 34 -10.85 8.72 -1.93
N ASN A 35 -10.92 8.51 -0.62
CA ASN A 35 -11.96 9.07 0.24
C ASN A 35 -11.69 10.50 0.69
N THR A 36 -10.45 11.00 0.56
CA THR A 36 -10.10 12.36 1.00
C THR A 36 -10.76 13.41 0.10
N LYS A 37 -11.63 14.22 0.69
CA LYS A 37 -12.28 15.39 0.06
C LYS A 37 -11.80 16.69 0.72
N GLN A 38 -12.00 17.82 0.03
CA GLN A 38 -11.56 19.13 0.55
C GLN A 38 -12.34 19.57 1.81
N GLU A 39 -13.65 19.29 1.85
CA GLU A 39 -14.52 19.45 3.05
C GLU A 39 -14.31 20.76 3.84
N GLY A 40 -14.32 21.90 3.13
CA GLY A 40 -14.20 23.22 3.77
C GLY A 40 -12.79 23.62 4.20
N LYS A 41 -11.79 22.74 4.06
CA LYS A 41 -10.37 23.09 4.25
C LYS A 41 -9.90 24.04 3.15
N SER A 42 -8.92 24.89 3.47
CA SER A 42 -8.21 25.66 2.45
C SER A 42 -7.47 24.72 1.48
N LEU A 43 -7.14 25.24 0.29
CA LEU A 43 -6.38 24.47 -0.70
C LEU A 43 -5.01 24.00 -0.14
N ALA A 44 -4.34 24.86 0.63
CA ALA A 44 -3.05 24.54 1.23
C ALA A 44 -3.15 23.40 2.26
N GLU A 45 -4.18 23.42 3.11
CA GLU A 45 -4.42 22.36 4.10
C GLU A 45 -4.77 21.04 3.41
N HIS A 46 -5.65 21.07 2.41
CA HIS A 46 -6.02 19.88 1.65
C HIS A 46 -4.82 19.27 0.92
N TYR A 47 -4.01 20.11 0.28
CA TYR A 47 -2.76 19.67 -0.34
C TYR A 47 -1.79 19.07 0.67
N GLY A 48 -1.64 19.67 1.86
CA GLY A 48 -0.78 19.13 2.91
C GLY A 48 -1.18 17.72 3.35
N VAL A 49 -2.48 17.44 3.45
CA VAL A 49 -3.01 16.11 3.75
C VAL A 49 -2.66 15.11 2.65
N LEU A 50 -2.90 15.47 1.38
CA LEU A 50 -2.56 14.60 0.25
C LEU A 50 -1.05 14.34 0.16
N LYS A 51 -0.24 15.39 0.35
CA LYS A 51 1.22 15.30 0.33
C LYS A 51 1.74 14.33 1.38
N GLY A 52 1.23 14.41 2.61
CA GLY A 52 1.62 13.47 3.66
C GLY A 52 1.33 12.01 3.29
N MET A 53 0.20 11.74 2.63
CA MET A 53 -0.11 10.38 2.15
C MET A 53 0.79 9.94 0.98
N TRP A 54 1.19 10.84 0.08
CA TRP A 54 2.14 10.50 -0.99
C TRP A 54 3.53 10.17 -0.44
N GLU A 55 4.00 10.95 0.54
CA GLU A 55 5.27 10.70 1.24
C GLU A 55 5.21 9.37 2.00
N GLU A 56 4.08 9.08 2.66
CA GLU A 56 3.86 7.80 3.31
C GLU A 56 3.88 6.64 2.29
N LEU A 57 3.17 6.76 1.16
CA LEU A 57 3.15 5.74 0.11
C LEU A 57 4.55 5.43 -0.41
N LEU A 58 5.40 6.45 -0.59
CA LEU A 58 6.79 6.29 -1.05
C LEU A 58 7.64 5.43 -0.09
N LEU A 59 7.29 5.34 1.19
CA LEU A 59 7.98 4.46 2.14
C LEU A 59 7.68 2.98 1.90
N TYR A 60 6.48 2.67 1.39
CA TYR A 60 6.01 1.29 1.16
C TYR A 60 6.17 0.86 -0.30
N GLN A 61 6.06 1.80 -1.24
CA GLN A 61 6.26 1.63 -2.67
C GLN A 61 7.33 2.63 -3.17
N PRO A 62 8.61 2.38 -2.89
CA PRO A 62 9.69 3.24 -3.36
C PRO A 62 9.74 3.23 -4.90
N LEU A 63 10.19 4.35 -5.47
CA LEU A 63 10.44 4.44 -6.90
C LEU A 63 11.50 3.42 -7.31
N SER A 64 11.21 2.66 -8.35
CA SER A 64 12.11 1.64 -8.88
C SER A 64 12.31 1.82 -10.37
N THR A 65 13.52 1.56 -10.85
CA THR A 65 13.82 1.43 -12.29
C THR A 65 13.56 0.02 -12.81
N ASP A 66 13.27 -0.93 -11.92
CA ASP A 66 12.90 -2.28 -12.29
C ASP A 66 11.47 -2.31 -12.85
N LEU A 67 11.32 -2.83 -14.07
CA LEU A 67 10.04 -2.87 -14.78
C LEU A 67 9.02 -3.80 -14.09
N GLU A 68 9.47 -4.91 -13.52
CA GLU A 68 8.59 -5.88 -12.85
C GLU A 68 8.07 -5.29 -11.53
N VAL A 69 8.92 -4.57 -10.79
CA VAL A 69 8.50 -3.82 -9.59
C VAL A 69 7.47 -2.75 -9.95
N GLN A 70 7.71 -1.96 -11.01
CA GLN A 70 6.75 -0.95 -11.47
C GLN A 70 5.42 -1.57 -11.94
N ARG A 71 5.46 -2.71 -12.63
CA ARG A 71 4.25 -3.42 -13.05
C ARG A 71 3.45 -3.88 -11.83
N HIS A 72 4.13 -4.44 -10.83
CA HIS A 72 3.49 -4.86 -9.58
C HIS A 72 2.81 -3.69 -8.86
N GLN A 73 3.53 -2.58 -8.64
CA GLN A 73 2.97 -1.38 -7.99
C GLN A 73 1.74 -0.83 -8.73
N ARG A 74 1.75 -0.90 -10.08
CA ARG A 74 0.59 -0.52 -10.91
C ARG A 74 -0.60 -1.46 -10.71
N GLU A 75 -0.36 -2.77 -10.61
CA GLU A 75 -1.42 -3.76 -10.32
C GLU A 75 -2.01 -3.52 -8.92
N GLU A 76 -1.17 -3.27 -7.91
CA GLU A 76 -1.62 -2.96 -6.54
C GLU A 76 -2.53 -1.71 -6.52
N PHE A 77 -2.16 -0.66 -7.25
CA PHE A 77 -3.00 0.53 -7.41
C PHE A 77 -4.36 0.20 -8.04
N GLN A 78 -4.38 -0.61 -9.10
CA GLN A 78 -5.63 -1.00 -9.79
C GLN A 78 -6.55 -1.80 -8.86
N VAL A 79 -5.98 -2.72 -8.09
CA VAL A 79 -6.73 -3.53 -7.10
C VAL A 79 -7.27 -2.64 -5.99
N ALA A 80 -6.44 -1.75 -5.45
CA ALA A 80 -6.88 -0.81 -4.41
C ALA A 80 -8.00 0.11 -4.90
N LEU A 81 -7.90 0.61 -6.14
CA LEU A 81 -8.96 1.40 -6.76
C LEU A 81 -10.27 0.59 -6.87
N LEU A 82 -10.20 -0.64 -7.40
CA LEU A 82 -11.36 -1.53 -7.50
C LEU A 82 -12.00 -1.73 -6.13
N LEU A 83 -11.24 -2.20 -5.14
CA LEU A 83 -11.73 -2.49 -3.80
C LEU A 83 -12.30 -1.24 -3.11
N SER A 84 -11.67 -0.08 -3.24
CA SER A 84 -12.18 1.17 -2.66
C SER A 84 -13.51 1.62 -3.27
N SER A 85 -13.78 1.24 -4.51
CA SER A 85 -15.02 1.58 -5.21
C SER A 85 -16.19 0.64 -4.91
N LEU A 86 -15.94 -0.53 -4.29
CA LEU A 86 -17.00 -1.49 -4.00
C LEU A 86 -17.87 -1.06 -2.81
N ASN A 87 -19.16 -1.34 -2.91
CA ASN A 87 -20.16 -1.16 -1.84
C ASN A 87 -19.81 -1.95 -0.58
N SER A 88 -20.40 -1.55 0.56
CA SER A 88 -20.19 -2.20 1.87
C SER A 88 -20.61 -3.67 1.92
N GLU A 89 -21.51 -4.10 1.04
CA GLU A 89 -21.94 -5.50 0.88
C GLU A 89 -20.78 -6.45 0.47
N TYR A 90 -19.70 -5.90 -0.08
CA TYR A 90 -18.49 -6.65 -0.46
C TYR A 90 -17.39 -6.61 0.61
N SER A 91 -17.69 -6.16 1.84
CA SER A 91 -16.70 -6.05 2.95
C SER A 91 -15.96 -7.36 3.22
N VAL A 92 -16.67 -8.49 3.31
CA VAL A 92 -16.06 -9.82 3.51
C VAL A 92 -15.08 -10.18 2.38
N PHE A 93 -15.43 -9.83 1.15
CA PHE A 93 -14.57 -10.07 0.00
C PHE A 93 -13.30 -9.19 0.03
N LYS A 94 -13.43 -7.92 0.45
CA LYS A 94 -12.27 -7.04 0.68
C LYS A 94 -11.34 -7.63 1.74
N ASP A 95 -11.88 -8.06 2.87
CA ASP A 95 -11.09 -8.61 3.98
C ASP A 95 -10.33 -9.88 3.56
N GLN A 96 -10.96 -10.75 2.76
CA GLN A 96 -10.31 -11.95 2.23
C GLN A 96 -9.15 -11.62 1.30
N ILE A 97 -9.29 -10.60 0.45
CA ILE A 97 -8.21 -10.15 -0.43
C ILE A 97 -7.07 -9.53 0.39
N LEU A 98 -7.39 -8.68 1.37
CA LEU A 98 -6.38 -8.01 2.19
C LEU A 98 -5.65 -8.94 3.16
N ALA A 99 -6.27 -10.07 3.53
CA ALA A 99 -5.66 -11.13 4.34
C ALA A 99 -4.79 -12.10 3.50
N SER A 100 -4.81 -11.99 2.18
CA SER A 100 -4.01 -12.85 1.31
C SER A 100 -2.54 -12.42 1.28
N GLU A 101 -1.63 -13.40 1.21
CA GLU A 101 -0.17 -13.16 1.18
C GLU A 101 0.28 -12.46 -0.13
N LYS A 102 -0.56 -12.49 -1.17
CA LYS A 102 -0.34 -11.81 -2.45
C LYS A 102 -1.65 -11.24 -2.96
N LEU A 103 -1.65 -9.94 -3.28
CA LEU A 103 -2.81 -9.34 -3.93
C LEU A 103 -3.12 -10.08 -5.24
N PRO A 104 -4.38 -10.49 -5.46
CA PRO A 104 -4.81 -10.98 -6.74
C PRO A 104 -4.70 -9.84 -7.76
N THR A 105 -4.45 -10.16 -9.03
CA THR A 105 -4.60 -9.16 -10.09
C THR A 105 -6.06 -8.69 -10.16
N ALA A 106 -6.31 -7.49 -10.68
CA ALA A 106 -7.69 -6.99 -10.84
C ALA A 106 -8.58 -7.96 -11.65
N ALA A 107 -7.98 -8.69 -12.61
CA ALA A 107 -8.67 -9.73 -13.37
C ALA A 107 -9.02 -10.96 -12.50
N ASN A 108 -8.12 -11.39 -11.62
CA ASN A 108 -8.35 -12.53 -10.72
C ASN A 108 -9.32 -12.18 -9.58
N ALA A 109 -9.36 -10.92 -9.13
CA ALA A 109 -10.35 -10.45 -8.15
C ALA A 109 -11.76 -10.39 -8.74
N TYR A 110 -11.91 -10.25 -10.06
CA TYR A 110 -13.21 -10.25 -10.74
C TYR A 110 -13.74 -11.66 -11.04
N SER A 111 -12.86 -12.67 -11.07
CA SER A 111 -13.17 -14.06 -11.46
C SER A 111 -13.87 -14.81 -10.33
#